data_AF-A0A2E6DND8-F1
#
_entry.id   AF-A0A2E6DND8-F1
#
_cell.length_a   1.000
_cell.length_b   1.000
_cell.length_c   1.000
_cell.angle_alpha   90.00
_cell.angle_beta   90.00
_cell.angle_gamma   90.00
#
_symmetry.space_group_name_H-M   'P 1'
#
loop_
_entity.id
_entity.type
_entity.pdbx_description
1 polymer ?
#
loop_
_entity_poly.entity_id
_entity_poly.type
_entity_poly.pdbx_seq_one_letter_code
_entity_poly.pdbx_strand_id
1 'polypeptide(L)'
;MKGVNLTPNEVLIISFVALIVLGPKQLPEAVRRVGKGLADLRQFSSRIRNELDNAVEAGVEKSHDEELRRQSAPPNLPDDVNRHDRETGESPPPQ
;
A
#
# COMPACT_ATOMS: atom_id res chain seq x y z
N MET A 1 -8.70 -16.42 -41.12
CA MET A 1 -7.69 -16.96 -40.18
C MET A 1 -8.43 -17.69 -39.09
N LYS A 2 -8.32 -19.02 -38.99
CA LYS A 2 -8.95 -19.77 -37.89
C LYS A 2 -8.06 -19.56 -36.66
N GLY A 3 -8.56 -18.86 -35.64
CA GLY A 3 -7.88 -18.72 -34.35
C GLY A 3 -7.71 -20.10 -33.72
N VAL A 4 -6.59 -20.32 -33.03
CA VAL A 4 -6.37 -21.57 -32.30
C VAL A 4 -7.43 -21.64 -31.22
N ASN A 5 -8.42 -22.50 -31.41
CA ASN A 5 -9.40 -22.76 -30.37
C ASN A 5 -8.71 -23.65 -29.34
N LEU A 6 -8.85 -23.32 -28.05
CA LEU A 6 -8.28 -24.11 -26.97
C LEU A 6 -9.28 -25.19 -26.56
N THR A 7 -9.70 -26.02 -27.50
CA THR A 7 -10.52 -27.18 -27.15
C THR A 7 -9.63 -28.25 -26.49
N PRO A 8 -10.16 -29.03 -25.52
CA PRO A 8 -9.38 -30.09 -24.87
C PRO A 8 -8.74 -31.07 -25.87
N ASN A 9 -9.39 -31.32 -27.01
CA ASN A 9 -8.87 -32.16 -28.07
C ASN A 9 -7.65 -31.54 -28.78
N GLU A 10 -7.73 -30.26 -29.16
CA GLU A 10 -6.60 -29.56 -29.81
C GLU A 10 -5.39 -29.46 -28.88
N VAL A 11 -5.61 -29.19 -27.59
CA VAL A 11 -4.54 -29.18 -26.57
C VAL A 11 -3.87 -30.56 -26.44
N LEU A 12 -4.65 -31.65 -26.51
CA LEU A 12 -4.13 -33.02 -26.48
C LEU A 12 -3.21 -33.31 -27.67
N ILE A 13 -3.63 -32.92 -28.87
CA ILE A 13 -2.85 -33.11 -30.10
C ILE A 13 -1.54 -32.33 -30.05
N ILE A 14 -1.59 -31.05 -29.67
CA ILE A 14 -0.39 -30.20 -29.56
C ILE A 14 0.55 -30.74 -28.48
N SER A 15 0.00 -31.20 -27.35
CA SER A 15 0.76 -31.85 -26.30
C SER A 15 1.45 -33.09 -26.85
N PHE A 16 0.75 -33.96 -27.58
CA PHE A 16 1.34 -35.17 -28.16
C PHE A 16 2.52 -34.86 -29.08
N VAL A 17 2.37 -33.87 -29.97
CA VAL A 17 3.47 -33.41 -30.84
C VAL A 17 4.62 -32.85 -30.01
N ALA A 18 4.34 -32.03 -28.99
CA ALA A 18 5.36 -31.48 -28.11
C ALA A 18 6.07 -32.58 -27.29
N LEU A 19 5.37 -33.61 -26.85
CA LEU A 19 5.93 -34.76 -26.14
C LEU A 19 6.84 -35.60 -27.05
N ILE A 20 6.57 -35.68 -28.35
CA ILE A 20 7.45 -36.37 -29.31
C ILE A 20 8.72 -35.55 -29.57
N VAL A 21 8.58 -34.23 -29.77
CA VAL A 21 9.71 -33.34 -30.11
C VAL A 21 10.62 -33.11 -28.91
N LEU A 22 10.03 -32.77 -27.76
CA LEU A 22 10.77 -32.42 -26.54
C LEU A 22 10.96 -33.62 -25.61
N GLY A 23 10.04 -34.58 -25.60
CA GLY A 23 10.04 -35.75 -24.72
C GLY A 23 9.00 -35.66 -23.58
N PRO A 24 8.36 -36.78 -23.18
CA PRO A 24 7.30 -36.77 -22.19
C PRO A 24 7.75 -36.45 -20.76
N LYS A 25 9.06 -36.59 -20.47
CA LYS A 25 9.66 -36.20 -19.20
C LYS A 25 10.05 -34.71 -19.18
N GLN A 26 10.42 -34.17 -20.33
CA GLN A 26 10.97 -32.82 -20.45
C GLN A 26 9.88 -31.74 -20.35
N LEU A 27 8.68 -31.99 -20.90
CA LEU A 27 7.55 -31.06 -20.81
C LEU A 27 7.12 -30.77 -19.36
N PRO A 28 6.83 -31.78 -18.50
CA PRO A 28 6.49 -31.51 -17.11
C PRO A 28 7.68 -30.95 -16.33
N GLU A 29 8.91 -31.34 -16.62
CA GLU A 29 10.08 -30.73 -15.98
C GLU A 29 10.21 -29.24 -16.31
N ALA A 30 10.05 -28.85 -17.57
CA ALA A 30 10.12 -27.46 -17.99
C ALA A 30 9.01 -26.62 -17.32
N VAL A 31 7.77 -27.12 -17.32
CA VAL A 31 6.65 -26.45 -16.65
C VAL A 31 6.88 -26.36 -15.14
N ARG A 32 7.46 -27.38 -14.49
CA ARG A 32 7.77 -27.33 -13.05
C ARG A 32 8.84 -26.27 -12.74
N ARG A 33 9.85 -26.12 -13.59
CA ARG A 33 10.90 -25.09 -13.44
C ARG A 33 10.32 -23.69 -13.61
N VAL A 34 9.57 -23.47 -14.70
CA VAL A 34 8.90 -22.19 -14.96
C VAL A 34 7.87 -21.87 -13.88
N GLY A 35 7.06 -22.86 -13.50
CA GLY A 35 6.02 -22.74 -12.48
C GLY A 35 6.59 -22.40 -11.12
N LYS A 36 7.73 -22.98 -10.73
CA LYS A 36 8.43 -22.59 -9.50
C LYS A 36 8.88 -21.13 -9.54
N GLY A 37 9.50 -20.69 -10.63
CA GLY A 37 9.88 -19.27 -10.79
C GLY A 37 8.68 -18.32 -10.72
N LEU A 38 7.56 -18.68 -11.38
CA LEU A 38 6.33 -17.90 -11.33
C LEU A 38 5.68 -17.89 -9.94
N ALA A 39 5.77 -19.00 -9.19
CA ALA A 39 5.30 -19.09 -7.82
C ALA A 39 6.13 -18.21 -6.89
N ASP A 40 7.46 -18.24 -7.03
CA ASP A 40 8.38 -17.41 -6.27
C ASP A 40 8.12 -15.91 -6.56
N LEU A 41 7.92 -15.55 -7.83
CA LEU A 41 7.53 -14.21 -8.26
C LEU A 41 6.19 -13.76 -7.67
N ARG A 42 5.18 -14.64 -7.68
CA ARG A 42 3.86 -14.36 -7.09
C ARG A 42 3.97 -14.14 -5.58
N GLN A 43 4.81 -14.91 -4.89
CA GLN A 43 5.01 -14.74 -3.45
C GLN A 43 5.73 -13.43 -3.13
N PHE A 44 6.75 -13.06 -3.90
CA PHE A 44 7.43 -11.78 -3.77
C PHE A 44 6.48 -10.60 -4.03
N SER A 45 5.69 -10.69 -5.10
CA SER A 45 4.64 -9.70 -5.41
C SER A 45 3.62 -9.57 -4.28
N SER A 46 3.22 -10.69 -3.65
CA SER A 46 2.30 -10.67 -2.51
C SER A 46 2.89 -9.98 -1.29
N ARG A 47 4.19 -10.16 -1.01
CA ARG A 47 4.86 -9.49 0.11
C ARG A 47 4.91 -7.98 -0.10
N ILE A 48 5.30 -7.55 -1.30
CA ILE A 48 5.29 -6.11 -1.67
C ILE A 48 3.87 -5.55 -1.53
N ARG A 49 2.86 -6.26 -2.02
CA ARG A 49 1.48 -5.81 -1.92
C ARG A 49 1.05 -5.62 -0.47
N ASN A 50 1.37 -6.57 0.40
CA ASN A 50 1.06 -6.48 1.82
C ASN A 50 1.81 -5.32 2.50
N GLU A 51 3.08 -5.10 2.17
CA GLU A 51 3.86 -3.97 2.70
C GLU A 51 3.29 -2.61 2.26
N LEU A 52 2.87 -2.50 0.99
CA LEU A 52 2.22 -1.31 0.46
C LEU A 52 0.86 -1.07 1.12
N ASP A 53 0.02 -2.10 1.22
CA ASP A 53 -1.30 -2.00 1.88
C ASP A 53 -1.14 -1.55 3.34
N ASN A 54 -0.19 -2.14 4.09
CA ASN A 54 0.11 -1.74 5.46
C ASN A 54 0.62 -0.28 5.55
N ALA A 55 1.48 0.15 4.62
CA ALA A 55 2.00 1.52 4.60
C ALA A 55 0.91 2.55 4.26
N VAL A 56 0.00 2.19 3.36
CA VAL A 56 -1.17 3.00 3.00
C VAL A 56 -2.11 3.10 4.19
N GLU A 57 -2.44 1.99 4.84
CA GLU A 57 -3.32 1.98 6.01
C GLU A 57 -2.73 2.81 7.16
N ALA A 58 -1.44 2.66 7.45
CA ALA A 58 -0.75 3.48 8.44
C ALA A 58 -0.69 4.98 8.07
N GLY A 59 -0.66 5.31 6.77
CA GLY A 59 -0.75 6.69 6.29
C GLY A 59 -2.14 7.29 6.46
N VAL A 60 -3.18 6.50 6.20
CA VAL A 60 -4.59 6.88 6.39
C VAL A 60 -4.88 7.11 7.87
N GLU A 61 -4.46 6.20 8.75
CA GLU A 61 -4.68 6.32 10.20
C GLU A 61 -4.04 7.59 10.77
N LYS A 62 -2.77 7.87 10.43
CA LYS A 62 -2.08 9.10 10.83
C LYS A 62 -2.79 10.37 10.35
N SER A 63 -3.30 10.35 9.11
CA SER A 63 -4.02 11.49 8.55
C SER A 63 -5.34 11.73 9.29
N HIS A 64 -6.04 10.66 9.65
CA HIS A 64 -7.31 10.72 10.37
C HIS A 64 -7.11 11.22 11.82
N ASP A 65 -6.06 10.73 12.49
CA ASP A 65 -5.66 11.20 13.82
C ASP A 65 -5.28 12.68 13.81
N GLU A 66 -4.53 13.14 12.81
CA GLU A 66 -4.17 14.55 12.68
C GLU A 66 -5.39 15.43 12.42
N GLU A 67 -6.35 14.96 11.62
CA GLU A 67 -7.60 15.66 11.36
C GLU A 67 -8.46 15.79 12.63
N LEU A 68 -8.63 14.68 13.37
CA LEU A 68 -9.32 14.67 14.67
C LEU A 68 -8.64 15.62 15.67
N ARG A 69 -7.30 15.66 15.71
CA ARG A 69 -6.55 16.58 16.56
C ARG A 69 -6.72 18.04 16.16
N ARG A 70 -6.81 18.35 14.86
CA ARG A 70 -7.10 19.71 14.38
C ARG A 70 -8.52 20.15 14.72
N GLN A 71 -9.49 19.25 14.66
CA GLN A 71 -10.89 19.54 15.01
C GLN A 71 -11.10 19.67 16.53
N SER A 72 -10.33 18.96 17.34
CA SER A 72 -10.39 19.01 18.81
C SER A 72 -9.41 20.00 19.45
N ALA A 73 -8.49 20.59 18.67
CA ALA A 73 -7.69 21.72 19.11
C ALA A 73 -8.57 22.98 19.23
N PRO A 74 -8.57 23.68 20.39
CA PRO A 74 -9.31 24.93 20.53
C PRO A 74 -8.88 25.92 19.44
N PRO A 75 -9.81 26.68 18.83
CA PRO A 75 -9.44 27.78 17.96
C PRO A 75 -8.48 28.68 18.72
N ASN A 76 -7.31 28.99 18.14
CA ASN A 76 -6.39 29.97 18.70
C ASN A 76 -7.19 31.25 18.99
N LEU A 77 -7.47 31.50 20.27
CA LEU A 77 -7.84 32.83 20.73
C LEU A 77 -6.58 33.68 20.49
N PRO A 78 -6.65 34.76 19.71
CA PRO A 78 -5.56 35.71 19.68
C PRO A 78 -5.27 36.15 21.13
N ASP A 79 -4.00 36.09 21.53
CA ASP A 79 -3.50 36.68 22.77
C ASP A 79 -3.82 38.19 22.81
N ASP A 80 -5.02 38.56 23.28
CA ASP A 80 -5.37 39.97 23.59
C ASP A 80 -5.56 40.21 25.09
N VAL A 81 -5.30 39.21 25.94
CA VAL A 81 -5.32 39.40 27.38
C VAL A 81 -3.89 39.57 27.88
N ASN A 82 -3.55 40.81 28.22
CA ASN A 82 -2.47 41.24 29.13
C ASN A 82 -1.34 42.05 28.48
N ARG A 83 -1.64 43.32 28.12
CA ARG A 83 -0.57 44.32 27.93
C ARG A 83 -0.87 45.76 28.34
N HIS A 84 -1.87 46.04 29.17
CA HIS A 84 -2.08 47.41 29.68
C HIS A 84 -2.52 47.47 31.15
N ASP A 85 -1.75 46.83 32.03
CA ASP A 85 -1.82 47.11 33.47
C ASP A 85 -0.40 47.26 34.03
N ARG A 86 0.28 48.38 33.74
CA ARG A 86 1.31 48.99 34.60
C ARG A 86 1.49 50.47 34.24
N GLU A 87 0.42 51.27 34.36
CA GLU A 87 0.61 52.65 34.79
C GLU A 87 0.89 52.61 36.30
N THR A 88 2.16 52.78 36.63
CA THR A 88 2.66 53.55 37.77
C THR A 88 1.86 53.44 39.07
N GLY A 89 2.37 52.59 39.96
CA GLY A 89 2.28 52.89 41.39
C GLY A 89 2.88 54.27 41.64
N GLU A 90 2.17 55.11 42.38
CA GLU A 90 2.60 55.62 43.69
C GLU A 90 1.66 56.77 44.07
N SER A 91 0.70 56.50 44.96
CA SER A 91 -0.05 57.56 45.65
C SER A 91 0.84 58.12 46.76
N PRO A 92 1.14 59.43 46.80
CA PRO A 92 1.67 60.03 48.02
C PRO A 92 0.55 60.16 49.06
N PRO A 93 0.85 59.98 50.35
CA PRO A 93 -0.11 60.10 51.44
C PRO A 93 -0.58 61.55 51.65
N PRO A 94 -1.75 61.76 52.27
CA PRO A 94 -2.34 63.08 52.43
C PRO A 94 -1.62 63.89 53.53
N GLN A 95 -1.22 65.13 53.22
CA GLN A 95 -1.02 66.25 54.16
C GLN A 95 -1.34 67.58 53.47
#